data_AF-Q9T0A1-F1
#
_entry.id   AF-Q9T0A1-F1
#
_cell.length_a   1.000
_cell.length_b   1.000
_cell.length_c   1.000
_cell.angle_alpha   90.00
_cell.angle_beta   90.00
_cell.angle_gamma   90.00
#
_symmetry.space_group_name_H-M   'P 1'
#
loop_
_entity.id
_entity.type
_entity.pdbx_description
1 polymer ?
#
loop_
_entity_poly.entity_id
_entity_poly.type
_entity_poly.pdbx_seq_one_letter_code
_entity_poly.pdbx_strand_id
1 'polypeptide(L)'
;MASGVFEDEAEGTITINEYIERLDAEELAADLVLGGDEGDECTFPKGYMKRQAIFSCITCTPEGNAGICTACCLSCHDGHELLELWTKRNFRCDCGNSKFGTLACKLLPSKDIENSENSYNHNFKGLYCTCDRPYPDPNVEEQVEMIQCCLCEDWFHEEHLGLTPSDSVGSQIPRDEESEPIYEDFICQNCSPACSFLTLYPENLWVVAKVDSTGSANACSETIELDKNHMDSEPGQPENGTDAEKSVVGKCSETISDSEPGQPENGTEAEKSVVQKCSEKIDESEAGQPENSTEAEKFVVRKCSEKIDGSENVPAAGCVIRTDLNSCPEFEKKPLFLTKNWRNILCRCEKCLEMYKQRKVSYLLDAEDTIVEYEKKAKEKRTEKLEKQEGEALDLLNNLDHVSKVELLHGIKDFQDGLQGLMVYIVTIYERNLITILRNHFI
;
A
#
# COMPACT_ATOMS: atom_id res chain seq x y z
N MET A 1 -51.28 25.47 18.11
CA MET A 1 -49.92 24.98 18.39
C MET A 1 -49.53 24.05 17.26
N ALA A 2 -48.41 24.32 16.61
CA ALA A 2 -47.73 23.45 15.66
C ALA A 2 -46.36 24.11 15.45
N SER A 3 -45.47 23.96 16.43
CA SER A 3 -44.14 24.55 16.36
C SER A 3 -43.30 23.71 15.40
N GLY A 4 -43.20 24.15 14.15
CA GLY A 4 -42.17 23.65 13.24
C GLY A 4 -40.82 24.13 13.76
N VAL A 5 -40.13 23.26 14.51
CA VAL A 5 -38.70 23.39 14.72
C VAL A 5 -38.06 23.02 13.40
N PHE A 6 -37.49 24.00 12.71
CA PHE A 6 -36.42 23.71 11.77
C PHE A 6 -35.21 23.37 12.64
N GLU A 7 -34.68 22.17 12.47
CA GLU A 7 -33.40 21.81 13.06
C GLU A 7 -32.34 22.49 12.19
N ASP A 8 -31.69 23.51 12.73
CA ASP A 8 -30.58 24.20 12.07
C ASP A 8 -29.40 23.22 11.97
N GLU A 9 -29.26 22.56 10.81
CA GLU A 9 -28.02 21.91 10.39
C GLU A 9 -26.94 22.99 10.23
N ALA A 10 -26.29 23.32 11.34
CA ALA A 10 -25.21 24.29 11.38
C ALA A 10 -23.98 23.70 10.65
N GLU A 11 -23.74 24.15 9.42
CA GLU A 11 -22.51 23.86 8.66
C GLU A 11 -21.28 24.06 9.56
N GLY A 12 -20.56 22.98 9.83
CA GLY A 12 -19.51 22.94 10.84
C GLY A 12 -18.37 23.91 10.54
N THR A 13 -18.16 24.90 11.41
CA THR A 13 -17.08 25.88 11.27
C THR A 13 -15.73 25.26 11.65
N ILE A 14 -15.03 24.69 10.66
CA ILE A 14 -13.68 24.14 10.83
C ILE A 14 -12.63 25.25 10.97
N THR A 15 -11.65 25.05 11.84
CA THR A 15 -10.48 25.92 12.00
C THR A 15 -9.36 25.56 11.00
N ILE A 16 -8.38 26.46 10.84
CA ILE A 16 -7.21 26.20 9.99
C ILE A 16 -6.36 25.03 10.56
N ASN A 17 -6.33 24.85 11.88
CA ASN A 17 -5.64 23.73 12.52
C ASN A 17 -6.31 22.39 12.20
N GLU A 18 -7.60 22.27 12.44
CA GLU A 18 -8.37 21.04 12.12
C GLU A 18 -8.33 20.73 10.61
N TYR A 19 -8.25 21.74 9.74
CA TYR A 19 -8.05 21.55 8.30
C TYR A 19 -6.66 21.01 7.95
N ILE A 20 -5.59 21.51 8.59
CA ILE A 20 -4.22 20.98 8.41
C ILE A 20 -4.12 19.56 8.97
N GLU A 21 -4.63 19.32 10.18
CA GLU A 21 -4.63 18.01 10.83
C GLU A 21 -5.38 16.95 9.99
N ARG A 22 -6.45 17.35 9.29
CA ARG A 22 -7.13 16.47 8.33
C ARG A 22 -6.30 16.23 7.06
N LEU A 23 -5.67 17.25 6.48
CA LEU A 23 -4.77 17.05 5.32
C LEU A 23 -3.58 16.14 5.67
N ASP A 24 -2.98 16.31 6.86
CA ASP A 24 -1.90 15.42 7.34
C ASP A 24 -2.37 13.97 7.50
N ALA A 25 -3.63 13.76 7.91
CA ALA A 25 -4.24 12.44 7.99
C ALA A 25 -4.57 11.84 6.61
N GLU A 26 -5.11 12.64 5.68
CA GLU A 26 -5.37 12.28 4.29
C GLU A 26 -4.05 11.88 3.56
N GLU A 27 -2.99 12.68 3.71
CA GLU A 27 -1.66 12.37 3.17
C GLU A 27 -1.04 11.14 3.83
N LEU A 28 -1.13 11.00 5.16
CA LEU A 28 -0.61 9.83 5.87
C LEU A 28 -1.32 8.55 5.38
N ALA A 29 -2.63 8.59 5.19
CA ALA A 29 -3.37 7.47 4.63
C ALA A 29 -2.85 7.10 3.22
N ALA A 30 -2.65 8.08 2.34
CA ALA A 30 -2.07 7.87 1.02
C ALA A 30 -0.64 7.28 1.09
N ASP A 31 0.23 7.80 1.96
CA ASP A 31 1.57 7.27 2.19
C ASP A 31 1.53 5.79 2.62
N LEU A 32 0.62 5.41 3.51
CA LEU A 32 0.46 4.03 3.98
C LEU A 32 0.04 3.07 2.85
N VAL A 33 -0.89 3.48 1.98
CA VAL A 33 -1.31 2.66 0.83
C VAL A 33 -0.19 2.54 -0.20
N LEU A 34 0.44 3.66 -0.56
CA LEU A 34 1.49 3.74 -1.58
C LEU A 34 2.86 3.23 -1.09
N GLY A 35 3.01 2.95 0.21
CA GLY A 35 4.26 2.47 0.81
C GLY A 35 5.33 3.55 0.89
N GLY A 36 4.93 4.84 0.91
CA GLY A 36 5.79 5.99 0.71
C GLY A 36 6.57 5.94 -0.62
N ASP A 37 5.93 5.53 -1.73
CA ASP A 37 6.51 5.68 -3.07
C ASP A 37 5.98 6.96 -3.71
N GLU A 38 6.81 8.00 -3.76
CA GLU A 38 6.44 9.34 -4.28
C GLU A 38 6.08 9.32 -5.78
N GLY A 39 6.41 8.25 -6.50
CA GLY A 39 6.00 8.07 -7.90
C GLY A 39 6.96 8.67 -8.94
N ASP A 40 8.17 9.09 -8.54
CA ASP A 40 9.18 9.58 -9.49
C ASP A 40 9.82 8.47 -10.34
N GLU A 41 10.06 7.29 -9.75
CA GLU A 41 10.83 6.21 -10.40
C GLU A 41 10.03 4.93 -10.60
N CYS A 42 10.07 4.37 -11.83
CA CYS A 42 9.52 3.04 -12.09
C CYS A 42 10.22 1.99 -11.22
N THR A 43 9.45 1.18 -10.46
CA THR A 43 10.00 0.17 -9.54
C THR A 43 10.64 -1.04 -10.22
N PHE A 44 10.54 -1.18 -11.55
CA PHE A 44 11.06 -2.35 -12.30
C PHE A 44 12.56 -2.68 -12.06
N PRO A 45 13.50 -1.70 -11.93
CA PRO A 45 14.90 -1.97 -11.58
C PRO A 45 15.09 -2.47 -10.15
N LYS A 46 14.15 -2.14 -9.24
CA LYS A 46 14.13 -2.58 -7.84
C LYS A 46 13.81 -4.08 -7.71
N GLY A 47 13.40 -4.74 -8.81
CA GLY A 47 13.19 -6.18 -8.91
C GLY A 47 11.78 -6.61 -8.51
N TYR A 48 11.65 -7.84 -8.01
CA TYR A 48 10.43 -8.29 -7.34
C TYR A 48 10.43 -7.74 -5.91
N MET A 49 9.62 -6.70 -5.69
CA MET A 49 9.49 -6.06 -4.39
C MET A 49 8.78 -7.00 -3.41
N LYS A 50 9.20 -7.01 -2.13
CA LYS A 50 8.48 -7.74 -1.06
C LYS A 50 7.00 -7.36 -1.08
N ARG A 51 6.76 -6.06 -0.99
CA ARG A 51 5.47 -5.38 -1.10
C ARG A 51 5.63 -4.05 -1.84
N GLN A 52 4.67 -3.73 -2.71
CA GLN A 52 4.53 -2.41 -3.36
C GLN A 52 3.07 -2.20 -3.79
N ALA A 53 2.59 -0.95 -3.83
CA ALA A 53 1.30 -0.61 -4.42
C ALA A 53 1.29 -0.94 -5.93
N ILE A 54 0.23 -1.62 -6.37
CA ILE A 54 0.03 -2.03 -7.77
C ILE A 54 -1.35 -1.59 -8.27
N PHE A 55 -1.37 -1.09 -9.50
CA PHE A 55 -2.56 -0.69 -10.23
C PHE A 55 -2.74 -1.57 -11.47
N SER A 56 -3.99 -1.88 -11.85
CA SER A 56 -4.32 -2.45 -13.17
C SER A 56 -4.90 -1.36 -14.06
N CYS A 57 -4.30 -1.12 -15.23
CA CYS A 57 -4.82 -0.16 -16.19
C CYS A 57 -5.76 -0.87 -17.18
N ILE A 58 -7.07 -0.89 -16.88
CA ILE A 58 -8.05 -1.61 -17.69
C ILE A 58 -8.28 -0.97 -19.07
N THR A 59 -7.92 0.30 -19.26
CA THR A 59 -7.81 0.91 -20.61
C THR A 59 -6.73 0.27 -21.48
N CYS A 60 -5.61 -0.16 -20.89
CA CYS A 60 -4.50 -0.79 -21.64
C CYS A 60 -4.59 -2.32 -21.67
N THR A 61 -4.96 -2.93 -20.55
CA THR A 61 -4.97 -4.37 -20.33
C THR A 61 -6.29 -4.82 -19.71
N PRO A 62 -7.43 -4.73 -20.44
CA PRO A 62 -8.75 -5.11 -19.94
C PRO A 62 -8.87 -6.60 -19.57
N GLU A 63 -7.93 -7.43 -20.05
CA GLU A 63 -7.80 -8.83 -19.63
C GLU A 63 -7.16 -9.01 -18.25
N GLY A 64 -6.85 -7.93 -17.51
CA GLY A 64 -6.41 -8.00 -16.11
C GLY A 64 -5.18 -8.87 -15.90
N ASN A 65 -4.21 -8.79 -16.82
CA ASN A 65 -3.05 -9.67 -16.88
C ASN A 65 -1.70 -8.94 -16.69
N ALA A 66 -1.73 -7.66 -16.31
CA ALA A 66 -0.56 -6.81 -16.08
C ALA A 66 -0.78 -5.88 -14.88
N GLY A 67 0.28 -5.54 -14.13
CA GLY A 67 0.24 -4.57 -13.04
C GLY A 67 1.32 -3.51 -13.15
N ILE A 68 0.99 -2.26 -12.80
CA ILE A 68 1.90 -1.11 -12.84
C ILE A 68 2.11 -0.53 -11.44
N CYS A 69 3.31 0.01 -11.16
CA CYS A 69 3.61 0.69 -9.89
C CYS A 69 3.13 2.16 -9.91
N THR A 70 3.08 2.79 -8.74
CA THR A 70 2.70 4.21 -8.52
C THR A 70 3.30 5.15 -9.56
N ALA A 71 4.62 5.13 -9.76
CA ALA A 71 5.29 5.99 -10.73
C ALA A 71 4.82 5.79 -12.19
N CYS A 72 4.45 4.57 -12.56
CA CYS A 72 3.91 4.29 -13.89
C CYS A 72 2.43 4.66 -14.00
N CYS A 73 1.66 4.53 -12.91
CA CYS A 73 0.30 5.05 -12.81
C CYS A 73 0.30 6.55 -13.15
N LEU A 74 1.04 7.35 -12.37
CA LEU A 74 1.12 8.80 -12.51
C LEU A 74 1.79 9.24 -13.83
N SER A 75 2.95 8.69 -14.19
CA SER A 75 3.69 9.19 -15.37
C SER A 75 3.23 8.60 -16.70
N CYS A 76 2.80 7.33 -16.75
CA CYS A 76 2.60 6.60 -18.00
C CYS A 76 1.13 6.30 -18.32
N HIS A 77 0.25 6.26 -17.33
CA HIS A 77 -1.16 5.89 -17.45
C HIS A 77 -2.12 6.99 -16.93
N ASP A 78 -1.63 8.22 -16.77
CA ASP A 78 -2.46 9.41 -16.53
C ASP A 78 -3.63 9.51 -17.54
N GLY A 79 -4.79 9.93 -17.06
CA GLY A 79 -6.04 10.00 -17.81
C GLY A 79 -6.64 8.65 -18.25
N HIS A 80 -6.06 7.50 -17.88
CA HIS A 80 -6.63 6.19 -18.15
C HIS A 80 -7.52 5.69 -17.00
N GLU A 81 -8.39 4.73 -17.30
CA GLU A 81 -9.16 3.98 -16.30
C GLU A 81 -8.25 2.96 -15.60
N LEU A 82 -8.18 3.09 -14.28
CA LEU A 82 -7.21 2.44 -13.41
C LEU A 82 -7.93 1.85 -12.19
N LEU A 83 -7.50 0.65 -11.79
CA LEU A 83 -7.94 -0.05 -10.60
C LEU A 83 -6.78 -0.12 -9.61
N GLU A 84 -6.96 0.43 -8.41
CA GLU A 84 -6.02 0.24 -7.31
C GLU A 84 -6.18 -1.15 -6.70
N LEU A 85 -5.09 -1.92 -6.66
CA LEU A 85 -5.09 -3.29 -6.15
C LEU A 85 -4.41 -3.41 -4.77
N TRP A 86 -4.10 -2.26 -4.16
CA TRP A 86 -3.35 -2.11 -2.93
C TRP A 86 -1.94 -2.71 -3.03
N THR A 87 -1.30 -2.95 -1.89
CA THR A 87 0.03 -3.56 -1.83
C THR A 87 0.02 -5.04 -2.22
N LYS A 88 0.83 -5.43 -3.22
CA LYS A 88 0.97 -6.82 -3.70
C LYS A 88 2.35 -7.41 -3.44
N ARG A 89 2.36 -8.72 -3.15
CA ARG A 89 3.52 -9.53 -2.78
C ARG A 89 4.35 -9.98 -3.98
N ASN A 90 5.68 -9.91 -3.86
CA ASN A 90 6.66 -10.42 -4.86
C ASN A 90 6.33 -9.97 -6.31
N PHE A 91 5.94 -8.71 -6.48
CA PHE A 91 5.49 -8.16 -7.75
C PHE A 91 6.54 -7.21 -8.37
N ARG A 92 6.54 -7.10 -9.71
CA ARG A 92 7.43 -6.22 -10.49
C ARG A 92 6.67 -5.53 -11.63
N CYS A 93 6.83 -4.22 -11.77
CA CYS A 93 6.01 -3.37 -12.66
C CYS A 93 6.09 -3.76 -14.16
N ASP A 94 4.97 -4.23 -14.73
CA ASP A 94 4.83 -4.65 -16.12
C ASP A 94 4.81 -3.50 -17.14
N CYS A 95 4.56 -2.25 -16.73
CA CYS A 95 4.34 -1.11 -17.62
C CYS A 95 5.36 -1.09 -18.78
N GLY A 96 4.89 -1.17 -20.03
CA GLY A 96 5.74 -1.14 -21.22
C GLY A 96 6.47 -2.44 -21.58
N ASN A 97 6.12 -3.59 -20.99
CA ASN A 97 6.53 -4.91 -21.46
C ASN A 97 5.56 -5.47 -22.53
N SER A 98 5.67 -6.75 -22.93
CA SER A 98 4.89 -7.34 -24.04
C SER A 98 3.38 -7.10 -23.95
N LYS A 99 2.86 -6.99 -22.73
CA LYS A 99 1.44 -6.86 -22.41
C LYS A 99 0.84 -5.50 -22.80
N PHE A 100 1.69 -4.49 -23.00
CA PHE A 100 1.31 -3.15 -23.43
C PHE A 100 1.51 -2.93 -24.94
N GLY A 101 1.78 -4.01 -25.69
CA GLY A 101 1.87 -4.00 -27.15
C GLY A 101 3.06 -3.19 -27.66
N THR A 102 2.79 -1.99 -28.16
CA THR A 102 3.80 -1.04 -28.65
C THR A 102 4.02 0.17 -27.73
N LEU A 103 3.28 0.28 -26.62
CA LEU A 103 3.46 1.34 -25.65
C LEU A 103 4.68 1.02 -24.78
N ALA A 104 5.64 1.95 -24.71
CA ALA A 104 6.82 1.83 -23.84
C ALA A 104 6.65 2.68 -22.57
N CYS A 105 7.26 2.26 -21.46
CA CYS A 105 7.27 3.02 -20.22
C CYS A 105 8.13 4.29 -20.39
N LYS A 106 7.55 5.46 -20.13
CA LYS A 106 8.24 6.76 -20.23
C LYS A 106 9.45 6.86 -19.29
N LEU A 107 9.33 6.26 -18.10
CA LEU A 107 10.36 6.28 -17.04
C LEU A 107 11.47 5.23 -17.24
N LEU A 108 11.17 4.10 -17.87
CA LEU A 108 12.15 3.04 -18.14
C LEU A 108 11.83 2.29 -19.45
N PRO A 109 12.33 2.75 -20.61
CA PRO A 109 11.97 2.20 -21.91
C PRO A 109 12.48 0.77 -22.20
N SER A 110 13.46 0.28 -21.45
CA SER A 110 14.09 -1.04 -21.66
C SER A 110 13.78 -1.96 -20.49
N LYS A 111 13.00 -3.02 -20.76
CA LYS A 111 12.55 -4.01 -19.77
C LYS A 111 12.65 -5.44 -20.33
N ASP A 112 12.63 -6.40 -19.43
CA ASP A 112 12.39 -7.80 -19.74
C ASP A 112 11.01 -7.96 -20.41
N ILE A 113 10.89 -8.92 -21.35
CA ILE A 113 9.70 -9.07 -22.19
C ILE A 113 8.44 -9.35 -21.35
N GLU A 114 8.56 -10.16 -20.29
CA GLU A 114 7.52 -10.50 -19.32
C GLU A 114 8.11 -10.75 -17.93
N ASN A 115 7.35 -10.44 -16.86
CA ASN A 115 7.71 -10.78 -15.48
C ASN A 115 7.11 -12.14 -15.10
N SER A 116 7.92 -13.20 -15.11
CA SER A 116 7.46 -14.59 -14.96
C SER A 116 7.02 -15.00 -13.55
N GLU A 117 7.32 -14.21 -12.51
CA GLU A 117 6.93 -14.51 -11.12
C GLU A 117 5.72 -13.69 -10.64
N ASN A 118 5.32 -12.66 -11.39
CA ASN A 118 4.11 -11.89 -11.10
C ASN A 118 2.88 -12.82 -11.14
N SER A 119 2.03 -12.72 -10.13
CA SER A 119 0.76 -13.44 -10.05
C SER A 119 -0.42 -12.49 -10.25
N TYR A 120 -1.43 -12.95 -11.00
CA TYR A 120 -2.62 -12.16 -11.35
C TYR A 120 -3.84 -12.96 -10.92
N ASN A 121 -4.62 -12.38 -10.00
CA ASN A 121 -5.95 -12.85 -9.65
C ASN A 121 -7.00 -12.00 -10.40
N HIS A 122 -8.29 -12.22 -10.14
CA HIS A 122 -9.36 -11.46 -10.80
C HIS A 122 -9.51 -9.99 -10.36
N ASN A 123 -8.82 -9.54 -9.30
CA ASN A 123 -8.82 -8.13 -8.89
C ASN A 123 -8.23 -7.22 -9.98
N PHE A 124 -7.31 -7.75 -10.79
CA PHE A 124 -6.77 -7.04 -11.95
C PHE A 124 -7.83 -6.76 -13.05
N LYS A 125 -9.00 -7.42 -12.99
CA LYS A 125 -10.22 -7.11 -13.78
C LYS A 125 -11.26 -6.30 -13.00
N GLY A 126 -10.95 -5.91 -11.77
CA GLY A 126 -11.84 -5.20 -10.85
C GLY A 126 -12.82 -6.11 -10.13
N LEU A 127 -12.65 -7.44 -10.20
CA LEU A 127 -13.55 -8.42 -9.59
C LEU A 127 -12.95 -8.97 -8.29
N TYR A 128 -13.80 -9.23 -7.29
CA TYR A 128 -13.40 -9.58 -5.94
C TYR A 128 -14.28 -10.69 -5.35
N CYS A 129 -13.73 -11.41 -4.36
CA CYS A 129 -14.41 -12.43 -3.56
C CYS A 129 -14.85 -13.69 -4.36
N THR A 130 -15.44 -14.69 -3.70
CA THR A 130 -15.98 -15.89 -4.37
C THR A 130 -17.23 -15.65 -5.22
N CYS A 131 -17.71 -14.41 -5.28
CA CYS A 131 -18.91 -13.99 -6.01
C CYS A 131 -18.60 -13.21 -7.30
N ASP A 132 -17.32 -13.01 -7.64
CA ASP A 132 -16.81 -12.31 -8.83
C ASP A 132 -17.50 -10.94 -9.06
N ARG A 133 -17.78 -10.18 -7.99
CA ARG A 133 -18.43 -8.87 -8.06
C ARG A 133 -17.41 -7.74 -8.28
N PRO A 134 -17.78 -6.66 -8.99
CA PRO A 134 -16.96 -5.46 -9.07
C PRO A 134 -16.89 -4.74 -7.71
N TYR A 135 -15.81 -3.98 -7.47
CA TYR A 135 -15.74 -2.99 -6.39
C TYR A 135 -15.30 -1.62 -6.96
N PRO A 136 -16.04 -0.53 -6.70
CA PRO A 136 -17.35 -0.50 -6.05
C PRO A 136 -18.40 -1.27 -6.89
N ASP A 137 -19.35 -1.94 -6.23
CA ASP A 137 -20.45 -2.60 -6.94
C ASP A 137 -21.52 -1.55 -7.28
N PRO A 138 -21.80 -1.26 -8.58
CA PRO A 138 -22.79 -0.26 -8.97
C PRO A 138 -24.24 -0.73 -8.77
N ASN A 139 -24.46 -1.95 -8.24
CA ASN A 139 -25.77 -2.54 -7.98
C ASN A 139 -26.14 -2.55 -6.48
N VAL A 140 -25.33 -1.95 -5.61
CA VAL A 140 -25.63 -1.78 -4.18
C VAL A 140 -25.63 -0.30 -3.80
N GLU A 141 -26.47 0.09 -2.84
CA GLU A 141 -26.61 1.48 -2.39
C GLU A 141 -25.47 1.89 -1.44
N GLU A 142 -24.97 0.95 -0.64
CA GLU A 142 -23.87 1.12 0.31
C GLU A 142 -22.77 0.09 0.02
N GLN A 143 -21.50 0.52 0.05
CA GLN A 143 -20.35 -0.38 -0.10
C GLN A 143 -19.93 -0.89 1.29
N VAL A 144 -19.63 -2.18 1.41
CA VAL A 144 -19.31 -2.84 2.69
C VAL A 144 -17.80 -3.09 2.78
N GLU A 145 -17.23 -2.96 3.99
CA GLU A 145 -15.83 -3.32 4.26
C GLU A 145 -15.53 -4.76 3.81
N MET A 146 -14.42 -4.96 3.09
CA MET A 146 -13.98 -6.27 2.64
C MET A 146 -12.70 -6.68 3.37
N ILE A 147 -12.54 -7.98 3.64
CA ILE A 147 -11.36 -8.52 4.33
C ILE A 147 -10.38 -9.18 3.34
N GLN A 148 -9.10 -8.78 3.36
CA GLN A 148 -8.09 -9.34 2.45
C GLN A 148 -7.52 -10.68 2.97
N CYS A 149 -7.49 -11.70 2.13
CA CYS A 149 -6.80 -12.96 2.42
C CYS A 149 -5.29 -12.83 2.17
N CYS A 150 -4.47 -13.02 3.20
CA CYS A 150 -3.02 -12.75 3.11
C CYS A 150 -2.20 -13.73 2.24
N LEU A 151 -2.80 -14.82 1.74
CA LEU A 151 -2.18 -15.78 0.82
C LEU A 151 -2.47 -15.53 -0.67
N CYS A 152 -3.70 -15.17 -1.02
CA CYS A 152 -4.11 -14.95 -2.42
C CYS A 152 -4.30 -13.47 -2.77
N GLU A 153 -4.17 -12.58 -1.77
CA GLU A 153 -4.29 -11.11 -1.88
C GLU A 153 -5.57 -10.67 -2.61
N ASP A 154 -6.63 -11.43 -2.39
CA ASP A 154 -8.01 -11.20 -2.83
C ASP A 154 -8.84 -10.76 -1.62
N TRP A 155 -9.88 -9.97 -1.88
CA TRP A 155 -10.74 -9.35 -0.89
C TRP A 155 -12.08 -10.08 -0.81
N PHE A 156 -12.63 -10.22 0.40
CA PHE A 156 -13.84 -11.02 0.63
C PHE A 156 -14.91 -10.22 1.38
N HIS A 157 -16.16 -10.31 0.94
CA HIS A 157 -17.33 -9.88 1.71
C HIS A 157 -17.55 -10.85 2.87
N GLU A 158 -18.08 -10.39 4.01
CA GLU A 158 -18.24 -11.21 5.21
C GLU A 158 -19.15 -12.43 4.98
N GLU A 159 -20.26 -12.25 4.26
CA GLU A 159 -21.26 -13.29 3.98
C GLU A 159 -20.70 -14.44 3.13
N HIS A 160 -19.61 -14.17 2.42
CA HIS A 160 -18.94 -15.09 1.50
C HIS A 160 -17.70 -15.77 2.11
N LEU A 161 -17.40 -15.54 3.40
CA LEU A 161 -16.27 -16.19 4.09
C LEU A 161 -16.49 -17.68 4.38
N GLY A 162 -17.73 -18.17 4.28
CA GLY A 162 -18.10 -19.53 4.66
C GLY A 162 -18.27 -19.72 6.17
N LEU A 163 -18.54 -18.63 6.90
CA LEU A 163 -18.93 -18.66 8.31
C LEU A 163 -20.39 -19.13 8.44
N THR A 164 -20.68 -19.95 9.45
CA THR A 164 -22.02 -20.51 9.67
C THR A 164 -22.91 -19.50 10.41
N PRO A 165 -24.05 -19.05 9.83
CA PRO A 165 -24.95 -18.14 10.51
C PRO A 165 -25.36 -18.68 11.89
N SER A 166 -25.13 -17.89 12.93
CA SER A 166 -25.64 -18.15 14.28
C SER A 166 -26.76 -17.18 14.57
N ASP A 167 -27.91 -17.67 15.02
CA ASP A 167 -29.12 -16.86 15.29
C ASP A 167 -28.94 -15.90 16.51
N SER A 168 -27.73 -15.82 17.08
CA SER A 168 -27.39 -15.19 18.35
C SER A 168 -26.39 -14.02 18.28
N VAL A 169 -25.70 -13.81 17.14
CA VAL A 169 -24.59 -12.84 16.99
C VAL A 169 -24.68 -12.13 15.64
N GLY A 170 -24.19 -10.87 15.57
CA GLY A 170 -24.01 -10.12 14.33
C GLY A 170 -22.77 -10.59 13.55
N SER A 171 -21.89 -9.64 13.17
CA SER A 171 -20.61 -9.96 12.52
C SER A 171 -19.84 -11.05 13.28
N GLN A 172 -19.40 -12.07 12.55
CA GLN A 172 -18.64 -13.22 13.03
C GLN A 172 -17.13 -13.06 12.78
N ILE A 173 -16.73 -12.03 12.03
CA ILE A 173 -15.35 -11.54 12.02
C ILE A 173 -14.96 -11.18 13.46
N PRO A 174 -13.85 -11.71 14.02
CA PRO A 174 -13.49 -11.44 15.41
C PRO A 174 -13.09 -9.98 15.65
N ARG A 175 -13.97 -9.24 16.33
CA ARG A 175 -13.79 -7.86 16.81
C ARG A 175 -13.96 -7.77 18.34
N ASP A 176 -13.46 -6.70 18.94
CA ASP A 176 -13.63 -6.40 20.38
C ASP A 176 -14.86 -5.51 20.67
N GLU A 177 -14.87 -4.83 21.82
CA GLU A 177 -15.98 -3.97 22.27
C GLU A 177 -16.00 -2.59 21.57
N GLU A 178 -14.89 -2.20 20.94
CA GLU A 178 -14.76 -0.96 20.15
C GLU A 178 -14.93 -1.23 18.64
N SER A 179 -15.24 -2.48 18.27
CA SER A 179 -15.37 -3.00 16.88
C SER A 179 -14.03 -3.19 16.14
N GLU A 180 -12.90 -3.07 16.81
CA GLU A 180 -11.57 -3.22 16.22
C GLU A 180 -11.19 -4.71 16.01
N PRO A 181 -10.49 -5.08 14.91
CA PRO A 181 -10.03 -6.44 14.66
C PRO A 181 -9.04 -6.98 15.71
N ILE A 182 -9.42 -8.08 16.36
CA ILE A 182 -8.57 -8.78 17.35
C ILE A 182 -7.62 -9.82 16.72
N TYR A 183 -7.53 -9.87 15.38
CA TYR A 183 -6.61 -10.69 14.59
C TYR A 183 -5.60 -9.82 13.81
N GLU A 184 -4.56 -10.43 13.24
CA GLU A 184 -3.57 -9.78 12.36
C GLU A 184 -3.75 -10.20 10.90
N ASP A 185 -4.10 -11.48 10.66
CA ASP A 185 -4.26 -12.03 9.32
C ASP A 185 -5.50 -12.89 9.20
N PHE A 186 -6.05 -12.87 7.99
CA PHE A 186 -7.13 -13.74 7.56
C PHE A 186 -6.67 -14.67 6.42
N ILE A 187 -7.07 -15.93 6.50
CA ILE A 187 -6.92 -16.93 5.43
C ILE A 187 -8.31 -17.40 5.00
N CYS A 188 -8.66 -17.19 3.73
CA CYS A 188 -9.94 -17.60 3.18
C CYS A 188 -10.10 -19.13 3.09
N GLN A 189 -11.35 -19.60 3.05
CA GLN A 189 -11.69 -21.01 2.98
C GLN A 189 -10.96 -21.77 1.86
N ASN A 190 -10.70 -21.13 0.72
CA ASN A 190 -9.97 -21.71 -0.41
C ASN A 190 -8.45 -21.83 -0.18
N CYS A 191 -7.82 -20.89 0.55
CA CYS A 191 -6.40 -20.95 0.91
C CYS A 191 -6.12 -21.84 2.13
N SER A 192 -7.12 -22.04 3.00
CA SER A 192 -7.00 -22.82 4.24
C SER A 192 -6.32 -24.21 4.10
N PRO A 193 -6.50 -25.01 3.02
CA PRO A 193 -5.84 -26.31 2.89
C PRO A 193 -4.34 -26.22 2.64
N ALA A 194 -3.88 -25.16 1.95
CA ALA A 194 -2.45 -24.90 1.78
C ALA A 194 -1.79 -24.64 3.15
N CYS A 195 -2.51 -23.97 4.06
CA CYS A 195 -2.11 -23.72 5.43
C CYS A 195 -2.60 -24.76 6.47
N SER A 196 -3.03 -25.97 6.06
CA SER A 196 -3.55 -26.97 7.00
C SER A 196 -2.57 -27.35 8.13
N PHE A 197 -1.27 -27.20 7.90
CA PHE A 197 -0.22 -27.39 8.90
C PHE A 197 -0.29 -26.44 10.10
N LEU A 198 -1.00 -25.30 9.99
CA LEU A 198 -1.20 -24.38 11.11
C LEU A 198 -1.99 -25.04 12.25
N THR A 199 -2.82 -26.05 11.95
CA THR A 199 -3.55 -26.85 12.96
C THR A 199 -2.64 -27.70 13.86
N LEU A 200 -1.34 -27.77 13.54
CA LEU A 200 -0.33 -28.49 14.30
C LEU A 200 0.47 -27.58 15.26
N TYR A 201 0.09 -26.30 15.36
CA TYR A 201 0.60 -25.32 16.32
C TYR A 201 -0.34 -25.17 17.53
N PRO A 202 0.12 -24.57 18.65
CA PRO A 202 -0.72 -24.38 19.83
C PRO A 202 -1.90 -23.42 19.58
N GLU A 203 -2.93 -23.54 20.40
CA GLU A 203 -4.23 -22.87 20.18
C GLU A 203 -4.15 -21.33 20.17
N ASN A 204 -3.15 -20.74 20.83
CA ASN A 204 -2.92 -19.29 20.84
C ASN A 204 -2.44 -18.69 19.50
N LEU A 205 -2.29 -19.50 18.45
CA LEU A 205 -2.13 -19.04 17.06
C LEU A 205 -3.45 -18.48 16.49
N TRP A 206 -4.60 -18.91 17.03
CA TRP A 206 -5.92 -18.68 16.44
C TRP A 206 -6.74 -17.69 17.26
N VAL A 207 -7.50 -16.84 16.56
CA VAL A 207 -8.65 -16.19 17.17
C VAL A 207 -9.87 -17.07 16.94
N VAL A 208 -10.51 -17.51 18.03
CA VAL A 208 -11.73 -18.30 17.97
C VAL A 208 -12.90 -17.37 17.64
N ALA A 209 -13.31 -17.35 16.36
CA ALA A 209 -14.63 -16.84 15.99
C ALA A 209 -15.70 -17.57 16.81
N LYS A 210 -16.69 -16.84 17.34
CA LYS A 210 -17.66 -17.32 18.34
C LYS A 210 -18.64 -18.34 17.74
N VAL A 211 -18.21 -19.60 17.62
CA VAL A 211 -19.02 -20.73 17.14
C VAL A 211 -19.67 -21.49 18.30
N ASP A 212 -21.00 -21.41 18.40
CA ASP A 212 -21.81 -21.97 19.51
C ASP A 212 -21.79 -23.52 19.53
N SER A 213 -20.73 -24.08 20.12
CA SER A 213 -20.53 -25.53 20.29
C SER A 213 -21.40 -26.06 21.44
N THR A 214 -22.66 -26.39 21.14
CA THR A 214 -23.63 -26.95 22.09
C THR A 214 -23.27 -28.40 22.50
N GLY A 215 -22.29 -28.55 23.40
CA GLY A 215 -21.54 -29.82 23.59
C GLY A 215 -21.24 -30.32 25.02
N SER A 216 -21.80 -29.73 26.08
CA SER A 216 -21.81 -30.26 27.48
C SER A 216 -20.47 -30.34 28.27
N ALA A 217 -20.34 -29.43 29.26
CA ALA A 217 -19.61 -29.57 30.54
C ALA A 217 -18.07 -29.74 30.51
N ASN A 218 -17.28 -29.23 31.47
CA ASN A 218 -17.63 -28.77 32.84
C ASN A 218 -16.72 -27.59 33.28
N ALA A 219 -17.07 -26.92 34.39
CA ALA A 219 -16.44 -25.66 34.79
C ALA A 219 -15.12 -25.80 35.58
N CYS A 220 -14.24 -24.81 35.43
CA CYS A 220 -13.71 -24.04 36.57
C CYS A 220 -13.35 -22.60 36.15
N SER A 221 -13.84 -21.61 36.90
CA SER A 221 -13.32 -20.25 36.86
C SER A 221 -12.10 -20.17 37.78
N GLU A 222 -11.01 -19.53 37.36
CA GLU A 222 -9.97 -19.11 38.29
C GLU A 222 -9.50 -17.69 37.93
N THR A 223 -9.75 -16.76 38.83
CA THR A 223 -9.40 -15.35 38.70
C THR A 223 -7.93 -15.14 39.06
N ILE A 224 -7.17 -14.53 38.16
CA ILE A 224 -5.84 -14.01 38.48
C ILE A 224 -5.89 -12.49 38.43
N GLU A 225 -5.91 -11.86 39.61
CA GLU A 225 -5.59 -10.44 39.75
C GLU A 225 -4.08 -10.27 39.50
N LEU A 226 -3.69 -9.35 38.62
CA LEU A 226 -2.30 -8.89 38.53
C LEU A 226 -2.22 -7.37 38.64
N ASP A 227 -1.21 -6.97 39.40
CA ASP A 227 -1.04 -5.69 40.09
C ASP A 227 -0.93 -4.46 39.18
N LYS A 228 -1.26 -3.28 39.73
CA LYS A 228 -1.18 -2.00 39.01
C LYS A 228 0.20 -1.39 39.14
N ASN A 229 0.89 -1.20 38.01
CA ASN A 229 1.98 -0.23 37.87
C ASN A 229 1.79 0.62 36.59
N HIS A 230 2.62 1.64 36.42
CA HIS A 230 2.25 2.90 35.78
C HIS A 230 3.23 3.31 34.66
N MET A 231 2.68 4.01 33.64
CA MET A 231 3.37 4.61 32.48
C MET A 231 3.94 3.60 31.46
N ASP A 232 3.94 3.88 30.14
CA ASP A 232 3.48 5.08 29.41
C ASP A 232 2.33 4.76 28.43
N SER A 233 1.77 5.78 27.76
CA SER A 233 0.74 5.60 26.72
C SER A 233 0.98 6.55 25.55
N GLU A 234 1.12 5.98 24.35
CA GLU A 234 1.13 6.70 23.08
C GLU A 234 -0.30 7.18 22.74
N PRO A 235 -0.47 8.27 21.97
CA PRO A 235 -1.80 8.75 21.58
C PRO A 235 -2.47 7.79 20.60
N GLY A 236 -3.74 7.48 20.84
CA GLY A 236 -4.52 6.53 20.04
C GLY A 236 -5.03 7.09 18.70
N GLN A 237 -5.53 6.19 17.86
CA GLN A 237 -6.31 6.52 16.66
C GLN A 237 -7.60 7.28 17.04
N PRO A 238 -8.01 8.31 16.29
CA PRO A 238 -9.34 8.89 16.39
C PRO A 238 -10.36 8.12 15.54
N GLU A 239 -11.45 7.69 16.16
CA GLU A 239 -12.58 7.01 15.51
C GLU A 239 -13.73 8.00 15.20
N ASN A 240 -14.33 7.83 14.01
CA ASN A 240 -15.69 8.19 13.62
C ASN A 240 -16.32 9.55 14.03
N GLY A 241 -16.40 10.45 13.05
CA GLY A 241 -17.57 11.32 12.84
C GLY A 241 -18.25 10.92 11.52
N THR A 242 -19.57 10.76 11.51
CA THR A 242 -20.32 10.25 10.34
C THR A 242 -20.44 11.29 9.21
N ASP A 243 -20.08 10.91 7.99
CA ASP A 243 -20.99 10.96 6.83
C ASP A 243 -20.40 10.24 5.60
N ALA A 244 -21.22 9.95 4.59
CA ALA A 244 -20.90 8.99 3.52
C ALA A 244 -19.85 9.49 2.50
N GLU A 245 -18.62 8.99 2.63
CA GLU A 245 -17.55 9.14 1.64
C GLU A 245 -17.79 8.30 0.37
N LYS A 246 -17.26 8.78 -0.75
CA LYS A 246 -17.71 8.44 -2.10
C LYS A 246 -16.57 7.88 -2.93
N SER A 247 -16.72 6.65 -3.43
CA SER A 247 -15.69 5.94 -4.19
C SER A 247 -15.04 6.82 -5.27
N VAL A 248 -13.73 7.02 -5.14
CA VAL A 248 -12.92 7.85 -6.04
C VAL A 248 -12.66 7.10 -7.35
N VAL A 249 -13.58 7.23 -8.30
CA VAL A 249 -13.27 6.98 -9.71
C VAL A 249 -12.26 8.04 -10.15
N GLY A 250 -10.99 7.68 -10.16
CA GLY A 250 -9.86 8.57 -10.46
C GLY A 250 -10.00 9.22 -11.84
N LYS A 251 -10.49 10.46 -11.87
CA LYS A 251 -10.64 11.26 -13.09
C LYS A 251 -9.91 12.59 -12.95
N CYS A 252 -8.62 12.56 -13.25
CA CYS A 252 -7.78 13.75 -13.36
C CYS A 252 -8.27 14.61 -14.54
N SER A 253 -9.07 15.66 -14.25
CA SER A 253 -9.49 16.63 -15.26
C SER A 253 -9.80 18.00 -14.66
N GLU A 254 -8.77 18.84 -14.48
CA GLU A 254 -8.96 20.29 -14.41
C GLU A 254 -8.79 20.91 -15.80
N THR A 255 -9.79 21.63 -16.26
CA THR A 255 -9.75 22.36 -17.53
C THR A 255 -9.67 23.85 -17.29
N ILE A 256 -8.50 24.45 -17.48
CA ILE A 256 -8.40 25.89 -17.71
C ILE A 256 -8.46 26.12 -19.22
N SER A 257 -9.52 26.80 -19.66
CA SER A 257 -9.76 27.09 -21.08
C SER A 257 -9.17 28.44 -21.49
N ASP A 258 -8.37 28.49 -22.55
CA ASP A 258 -8.34 29.70 -23.38
C ASP A 258 -7.94 29.45 -24.86
N SER A 259 -8.98 29.49 -25.71
CA SER A 259 -9.02 30.17 -27.02
C SER A 259 -7.84 30.05 -28.03
N GLU A 260 -7.93 29.12 -28.98
CA GLU A 260 -7.36 29.32 -30.34
C GLU A 260 -8.18 30.37 -31.15
N PRO A 261 -7.67 30.92 -32.27
CA PRO A 261 -7.98 30.30 -33.56
C PRO A 261 -6.90 30.43 -34.68
N GLY A 262 -6.74 29.38 -35.51
CA GLY A 262 -6.44 29.57 -36.96
C GLY A 262 -5.34 28.75 -37.64
N GLN A 263 -5.69 27.56 -38.14
CA GLN A 263 -5.05 26.89 -39.30
C GLN A 263 -5.46 27.58 -40.64
N PRO A 264 -4.92 27.24 -41.86
CA PRO A 264 -4.10 26.07 -42.30
C PRO A 264 -2.83 26.49 -43.12
N GLU A 265 -2.13 25.73 -43.99
CA GLU A 265 -2.36 24.43 -44.68
C GLU A 265 -1.04 23.72 -45.14
N ASN A 266 -1.18 22.44 -45.53
CA ASN A 266 -0.37 21.57 -46.43
C ASN A 266 0.99 22.00 -47.05
N GLY A 267 1.94 21.04 -47.18
CA GLY A 267 3.13 21.23 -48.02
C GLY A 267 4.26 20.17 -48.11
N THR A 268 3.97 18.88 -48.34
CA THR A 268 4.83 17.86 -49.05
C THR A 268 6.35 17.67 -48.77
N GLU A 269 6.69 16.42 -48.41
CA GLU A 269 7.81 15.58 -48.94
C GLU A 269 9.30 15.75 -48.58
N ALA A 270 9.95 14.57 -48.52
CA ALA A 270 11.33 14.21 -48.88
C ALA A 270 12.50 14.28 -47.85
N GLU A 271 13.32 13.23 -47.93
CA GLU A 271 14.50 12.88 -47.12
C GLU A 271 15.69 13.85 -47.24
N LYS A 272 16.48 14.02 -46.16
CA LYS A 272 17.84 13.42 -46.02
C LYS A 272 18.63 13.92 -44.79
N SER A 273 19.50 13.01 -44.27
CA SER A 273 20.80 13.23 -43.59
C SER A 273 20.94 14.39 -42.57
N VAL A 274 21.55 14.18 -41.41
CA VAL A 274 23.00 13.93 -41.30
C VAL A 274 23.34 12.72 -40.41
N VAL A 275 24.30 11.91 -40.85
CA VAL A 275 24.98 10.91 -40.02
C VAL A 275 26.27 11.54 -39.49
N GLN A 276 26.49 11.53 -38.18
CA GLN A 276 27.81 11.78 -37.59
C GLN A 276 28.24 10.61 -36.71
N LYS A 277 28.99 9.69 -37.32
CA LYS A 277 29.72 8.61 -36.67
C LYS A 277 31.20 8.99 -36.59
N CYS A 278 31.83 8.79 -35.44
CA CYS A 278 33.28 8.60 -35.34
C CYS A 278 33.57 7.35 -34.52
N SER A 279 34.69 6.69 -34.84
CA SER A 279 35.10 5.41 -34.26
C SER A 279 36.64 5.34 -34.19
N GLU A 280 37.14 4.33 -33.50
CA GLU A 280 38.56 4.11 -33.15
C GLU A 280 39.55 4.19 -34.32
N LYS A 281 40.82 4.51 -34.01
CA LYS A 281 41.99 3.80 -34.56
C LYS A 281 43.28 4.00 -33.74
N ILE A 282 44.32 3.27 -34.14
CA ILE A 282 45.48 2.82 -33.34
C ILE A 282 46.78 3.09 -34.14
N ASP A 283 47.92 3.48 -33.51
CA ASP A 283 49.20 2.71 -33.50
C ASP A 283 50.47 3.42 -32.93
N GLU A 284 51.43 2.56 -32.56
CA GLU A 284 52.87 2.62 -32.17
C GLU A 284 53.79 3.81 -32.61
N SER A 285 54.98 4.11 -32.03
CA SER A 285 55.87 3.57 -30.92
C SER A 285 56.85 4.71 -30.46
N GLU A 286 58.02 4.63 -29.78
CA GLU A 286 59.01 3.60 -29.30
C GLU A 286 59.96 4.23 -28.24
N ALA A 287 60.82 3.43 -27.57
CA ALA A 287 62.08 3.71 -26.83
C ALA A 287 62.04 4.52 -25.49
N GLY A 288 62.63 4.05 -24.37
CA GLY A 288 63.22 2.73 -24.06
C GLY A 288 64.05 2.67 -22.74
N GLN A 289 64.18 1.45 -22.17
CA GLN A 289 65.06 1.01 -21.04
C GLN A 289 64.74 1.43 -19.57
N PRO A 290 65.17 0.65 -18.53
CA PRO A 290 65.15 -0.83 -18.42
C PRO A 290 64.90 -1.42 -16.98
N GLU A 291 64.69 -2.76 -16.91
CA GLU A 291 64.75 -3.67 -15.71
C GLU A 291 63.67 -3.47 -14.59
N ASN A 292 63.20 -4.50 -13.85
CA ASN A 292 63.77 -5.81 -13.49
C ASN A 292 62.70 -6.93 -13.27
N SER A 293 63.13 -8.20 -13.29
CA SER A 293 62.54 -9.51 -12.84
C SER A 293 61.15 -9.59 -12.15
N THR A 294 60.29 -10.62 -12.31
CA THR A 294 60.32 -11.88 -13.10
C THR A 294 58.92 -12.54 -13.22
N GLU A 295 58.81 -13.49 -14.15
CA GLU A 295 57.72 -14.42 -14.58
C GLU A 295 57.07 -15.28 -13.44
N ALA A 296 55.98 -16.06 -13.59
CA ALA A 296 55.25 -16.60 -14.76
C ALA A 296 53.75 -16.92 -14.40
N GLU A 297 52.74 -16.63 -15.23
CA GLU A 297 52.06 -17.49 -16.26
C GLU A 297 51.02 -18.58 -15.84
N LYS A 298 49.83 -18.47 -16.45
CA LYS A 298 48.91 -19.52 -17.00
C LYS A 298 48.23 -20.61 -16.12
N PHE A 299 46.94 -20.37 -15.83
CA PHE A 299 45.76 -21.06 -16.40
C PHE A 299 45.69 -22.61 -16.47
N VAL A 300 44.68 -23.24 -15.82
CA VAL A 300 43.78 -24.33 -16.33
C VAL A 300 42.73 -24.77 -15.26
N VAL A 301 41.59 -25.30 -15.69
CA VAL A 301 40.37 -25.60 -14.89
C VAL A 301 40.34 -27.02 -14.28
N ARG A 302 40.03 -27.19 -12.97
CA ARG A 302 39.10 -28.25 -12.46
C ARG A 302 38.72 -28.22 -10.95
N LYS A 303 37.41 -28.10 -10.70
CA LYS A 303 36.53 -28.89 -9.79
C LYS A 303 36.85 -29.11 -8.27
N CYS A 304 36.02 -28.44 -7.44
CA CYS A 304 35.43 -28.86 -6.13
C CYS A 304 36.20 -28.78 -4.79
N SER A 305 35.36 -28.52 -3.76
CA SER A 305 35.45 -28.87 -2.32
C SER A 305 36.57 -28.27 -1.45
N GLU A 306 36.20 -27.28 -0.63
CA GLU A 306 36.04 -27.37 0.84
C GLU A 306 35.27 -26.11 1.32
N LYS A 307 34.09 -26.27 1.96
CA LYS A 307 33.88 -26.23 3.43
C LYS A 307 34.56 -25.06 4.17
N ILE A 308 33.75 -24.10 4.59
CA ILE A 308 33.99 -23.27 5.77
C ILE A 308 32.78 -23.46 6.69
N ASP A 309 33.05 -23.64 7.98
CA ASP A 309 32.04 -23.76 9.04
C ASP A 309 31.85 -22.39 9.73
N GLY A 310 30.63 -22.10 10.20
CA GLY A 310 30.19 -20.76 10.60
C GLY A 310 28.88 -20.78 11.37
N SER A 311 28.73 -21.76 12.26
CA SER A 311 27.51 -22.00 13.04
C SER A 311 27.27 -20.94 14.13
N GLU A 312 26.32 -20.03 13.91
CA GLU A 312 25.67 -19.27 14.98
C GLU A 312 24.25 -19.80 15.28
N ASN A 313 24.15 -20.55 16.37
CA ASN A 313 22.95 -20.85 17.17
C ASN A 313 21.60 -21.05 16.43
N VAL A 314 21.45 -22.20 15.76
CA VAL A 314 20.12 -22.84 15.65
C VAL A 314 19.69 -23.29 17.06
N PRO A 315 18.52 -22.90 17.58
CA PRO A 315 18.06 -23.36 18.89
C PRO A 315 17.88 -24.89 18.91
N ALA A 316 18.60 -25.57 19.81
CA ALA A 316 18.51 -27.02 20.01
C ALA A 316 17.24 -27.42 20.80
N ALA A 317 16.08 -26.97 20.32
CA ALA A 317 14.76 -27.36 20.79
C ALA A 317 14.00 -28.09 19.67
N GLY A 318 13.19 -29.08 20.02
CA GLY A 318 12.47 -29.90 19.05
C GLY A 318 11.47 -29.10 18.20
N CYS A 319 11.10 -29.63 17.04
CA CYS A 319 10.09 -29.03 16.16
C CYS A 319 8.79 -28.73 16.93
N VAL A 320 8.24 -27.53 16.74
CA VAL A 320 6.97 -27.10 17.37
C VAL A 320 5.84 -28.01 16.89
N ILE A 321 5.85 -28.36 15.60
CA ILE A 321 5.04 -29.44 15.04
C ILE A 321 5.64 -30.78 15.50
N ARG A 322 5.13 -31.32 16.61
CA ARG A 322 5.62 -32.56 17.24
C ARG A 322 5.12 -33.85 16.55
N THR A 323 4.38 -33.72 15.45
CA THR A 323 3.65 -34.78 14.75
C THR A 323 4.22 -34.98 13.34
N ASP A 324 3.94 -36.11 12.68
CA ASP A 324 4.30 -36.31 11.27
C ASP A 324 3.51 -35.34 10.38
N LEU A 325 4.24 -34.58 9.54
CA LEU A 325 3.68 -33.61 8.59
C LEU A 325 2.83 -34.28 7.49
N ASN A 326 2.96 -35.61 7.32
CA ASN A 326 2.20 -36.40 6.36
C ASN A 326 0.89 -36.94 6.96
N SER A 327 0.75 -37.06 8.29
CA SER A 327 -0.50 -37.46 8.93
C SER A 327 -1.41 -36.24 9.11
N CYS A 328 -1.92 -35.71 7.99
CA CYS A 328 -2.97 -34.70 8.04
C CYS A 328 -4.30 -35.40 8.40
N PRO A 329 -4.97 -35.05 9.51
CA PRO A 329 -6.37 -35.43 9.71
C PRO A 329 -7.23 -34.79 8.61
N GLU A 330 -8.47 -35.26 8.46
CA GLU A 330 -9.40 -34.75 7.45
C GLU A 330 -9.68 -33.25 7.69
N PHE A 331 -9.01 -32.39 6.93
CA PHE A 331 -8.99 -30.95 7.16
C PHE A 331 -10.24 -30.30 6.56
N GLU A 332 -11.16 -29.93 7.45
CA GLU A 332 -12.34 -29.13 7.13
C GLU A 332 -11.92 -27.77 6.56
N LYS A 333 -12.39 -27.45 5.35
CA LYS A 333 -12.18 -26.14 4.74
C LYS A 333 -12.99 -25.09 5.49
N LYS A 334 -12.30 -24.18 6.19
CA LYS A 334 -12.93 -23.04 6.87
C LYS A 334 -12.07 -21.78 6.80
N PRO A 335 -12.65 -20.58 6.92
CA PRO A 335 -11.89 -19.36 7.14
C PRO A 335 -11.06 -19.47 8.43
N LEU A 336 -9.91 -18.80 8.47
CA LEU A 336 -9.00 -18.79 9.61
C LEU A 336 -8.61 -17.35 9.96
N PHE A 337 -8.70 -17.01 11.25
CA PHE A 337 -8.26 -15.73 11.80
C PHE A 337 -7.08 -15.97 12.75
N LEU A 338 -5.99 -15.23 12.55
CA LEU A 338 -4.70 -15.50 13.17
C LEU A 338 -4.31 -14.37 14.15
N THR A 339 -3.77 -14.74 15.31
CA THR A 339 -3.44 -13.79 16.39
C THR A 339 -2.27 -12.87 16.02
N LYS A 340 -2.21 -11.70 16.66
CA LYS A 340 -1.10 -10.75 16.48
C LYS A 340 0.24 -11.41 16.81
N ASN A 341 1.20 -11.30 15.89
CA ASN A 341 2.52 -11.96 15.85
C ASN A 341 2.53 -13.46 15.52
N TRP A 342 1.48 -14.05 14.95
CA TRP A 342 1.43 -15.50 14.66
C TRP A 342 2.60 -16.02 13.78
N ARG A 343 3.11 -15.20 12.85
CA ARG A 343 4.27 -15.54 11.99
C ARG A 343 5.54 -15.86 12.80
N ASN A 344 5.68 -15.28 13.99
CA ASN A 344 6.81 -15.50 14.89
C ASN A 344 6.75 -16.86 15.61
N ILE A 345 5.57 -17.50 15.65
CA ILE A 345 5.34 -18.82 16.24
C ILE A 345 5.77 -19.95 15.25
N LEU A 346 5.88 -19.65 13.95
CA LEU A 346 6.20 -20.63 12.91
C LEU A 346 7.61 -21.22 13.07
N CYS A 347 7.70 -22.56 13.05
CA CYS A 347 8.92 -23.30 13.32
C CYS A 347 9.90 -23.23 12.14
N ARG A 348 11.11 -22.72 12.40
CA ARG A 348 12.17 -22.55 11.39
C ARG A 348 13.12 -23.75 11.26
N CYS A 349 12.69 -24.96 11.66
CA CYS A 349 13.50 -26.18 11.49
C CYS A 349 13.47 -26.71 10.05
N GLU A 350 14.50 -27.42 9.62
CA GLU A 350 14.69 -27.90 8.24
C GLU A 350 13.44 -28.58 7.63
N LYS A 351 12.75 -29.44 8.39
CA LYS A 351 11.52 -30.11 7.94
C LYS A 351 10.37 -29.14 7.66
N CYS A 352 10.21 -28.13 8.50
CA CYS A 352 9.19 -27.09 8.32
C CYS A 352 9.56 -26.16 7.16
N LEU A 353 10.82 -25.73 7.07
CA LEU A 353 11.33 -24.92 5.94
C LEU A 353 11.07 -25.61 4.60
N GLU A 354 11.31 -26.92 4.52
CA GLU A 354 11.06 -27.70 3.30
C GLU A 354 9.57 -27.87 3.02
N MET A 355 8.74 -28.11 4.04
CA MET A 355 7.27 -28.12 3.89
C MET A 355 6.74 -26.78 3.38
N TYR A 356 7.22 -25.64 3.87
CA TYR A 356 6.79 -24.31 3.42
C TYR A 356 7.16 -24.04 1.96
N LYS A 357 8.30 -24.56 1.48
CA LYS A 357 8.68 -24.49 0.06
C LYS A 357 7.76 -25.34 -0.80
N GLN A 358 7.53 -26.59 -0.41
CA GLN A 358 6.65 -27.52 -1.14
C GLN A 358 5.21 -27.02 -1.22
N ARG A 359 4.73 -26.35 -0.17
CA ARG A 359 3.41 -25.70 -0.13
C ARG A 359 3.39 -24.28 -0.74
N LYS A 360 4.53 -23.76 -1.22
CA LYS A 360 4.71 -22.41 -1.80
C LYS A 360 4.34 -21.24 -0.87
N VAL A 361 4.49 -21.40 0.44
CA VAL A 361 4.16 -20.40 1.48
C VAL A 361 5.38 -19.97 2.31
N SER A 362 6.59 -20.07 1.74
CA SER A 362 7.84 -19.71 2.45
C SER A 362 7.91 -18.23 2.86
N TYR A 363 7.17 -17.35 2.17
CA TYR A 363 7.03 -15.94 2.50
C TYR A 363 6.38 -15.69 3.87
N LEU A 364 5.64 -16.66 4.44
CA LEU A 364 5.06 -16.52 5.79
C LEU A 364 6.11 -16.45 6.91
N LEU A 365 7.38 -16.76 6.61
CA LEU A 365 8.51 -16.61 7.51
C LEU A 365 9.25 -15.27 7.35
N ASP A 366 8.86 -14.45 6.39
CA ASP A 366 9.47 -13.17 6.07
C ASP A 366 8.74 -12.04 6.82
N ALA A 367 9.48 -11.25 7.60
CA ALA A 367 8.92 -10.14 8.38
C ALA A 367 8.63 -8.92 7.49
N GLU A 368 9.41 -8.75 6.42
CA GLU A 368 9.29 -7.61 5.49
C GLU A 368 8.11 -7.73 4.51
N ASP A 369 7.35 -8.83 4.63
CA ASP A 369 6.24 -9.19 3.74
C ASP A 369 4.88 -9.24 4.49
N THR A 370 4.84 -8.52 5.60
CA THR A 370 3.65 -8.15 6.37
C THR A 370 3.13 -6.78 5.91
N ILE A 371 1.84 -6.51 6.07
CA ILE A 371 1.28 -5.17 5.80
C ILE A 371 1.82 -4.17 6.83
N VAL A 372 1.94 -4.58 8.10
CA VAL A 372 2.50 -3.77 9.19
C VAL A 372 3.92 -3.25 8.90
N GLU A 373 4.83 -4.08 8.38
CA GLU A 373 6.19 -3.63 8.04
C GLU A 373 6.22 -2.76 6.77
N TYR A 374 5.26 -2.93 5.86
CA TYR A 374 5.09 -2.06 4.69
C TYR A 374 4.60 -0.66 5.09
N GLU A 375 3.59 -0.59 5.95
CA GLU A 375 3.08 0.65 6.57
C GLU A 375 4.13 1.35 7.44
N LYS A 376 4.88 0.58 8.24
CA LYS A 376 5.98 1.12 9.05
C LYS A 376 7.05 1.77 8.16
N LYS A 377 7.44 1.14 7.06
CA LYS A 377 8.38 1.71 6.08
C LYS A 377 7.81 2.94 5.36
N ALA A 378 6.50 3.06 5.20
CA ALA A 378 5.87 4.30 4.72
C ALA A 378 6.00 5.43 5.76
N LYS A 379 5.68 5.16 7.03
CA LYS A 379 5.83 6.11 8.14
C LYS A 379 7.28 6.58 8.30
N GLU A 380 8.23 5.66 8.26
CA GLU A 380 9.68 5.96 8.31
C GLU A 380 10.09 6.96 7.21
N LYS A 381 9.69 6.72 5.96
CA LYS A 381 9.94 7.65 4.84
C LYS A 381 9.23 9.00 4.98
N ARG A 382 7.97 9.03 5.45
CA ARG A 382 7.23 10.29 5.67
C ARG A 382 7.97 11.16 6.68
N THR A 383 8.48 10.57 7.76
CA THR A 383 9.33 11.26 8.74
C THR A 383 10.63 11.76 8.11
N GLU A 384 11.39 10.91 7.41
CA GLU A 384 12.65 11.32 6.73
C GLU A 384 12.42 12.48 5.74
N LYS A 385 11.29 12.48 5.03
CA LYS A 385 10.86 13.53 4.09
C LYS A 385 10.53 14.84 4.80
N LEU A 386 9.74 14.79 5.88
CA LEU A 386 9.35 15.97 6.66
C LEU A 386 10.56 16.61 7.37
N GLU A 387 11.42 15.81 8.00
CA GLU A 387 12.67 16.28 8.61
C GLU A 387 13.59 16.95 7.58
N LYS A 388 13.69 16.38 6.36
CA LYS A 388 14.46 16.97 5.26
C LYS A 388 13.84 18.30 4.79
N GLN A 389 12.52 18.37 4.64
CA GLN A 389 11.84 19.60 4.22
C GLN A 389 11.97 20.72 5.25
N GLU A 390 11.83 20.42 6.55
CA GLU A 390 12.10 21.38 7.63
C GLU A 390 13.56 21.84 7.61
N GLY A 391 14.51 20.90 7.44
CA GLY A 391 15.94 21.21 7.32
C GLY A 391 16.26 22.14 6.14
N GLU A 392 15.74 21.85 4.95
CA GLU A 392 15.93 22.69 3.75
C GLU A 392 15.29 24.08 3.92
N ALA A 393 14.13 24.18 4.57
CA ALA A 393 13.48 25.44 4.89
C ALA A 393 14.26 26.26 5.94
N LEU A 394 14.76 25.61 7.00
CA LEU A 394 15.58 26.24 8.02
C LEU A 394 16.92 26.72 7.46
N ASP A 395 17.58 25.95 6.59
CA ASP A 395 18.82 26.37 5.93
C ASP A 395 18.58 27.53 4.96
N LEU A 396 17.47 27.53 4.19
CA LEU A 396 17.09 28.68 3.38
C LEU A 396 16.92 29.94 4.25
N LEU A 397 16.14 29.84 5.33
CA LEU A 397 15.94 30.93 6.30
C LEU A 397 17.26 31.38 6.93
N ASN A 398 18.15 30.46 7.33
CA ASN A 398 19.43 30.79 7.93
C ASN A 398 20.34 31.57 6.96
N ASN A 399 20.39 31.18 5.69
CA ASN A 399 21.25 31.79 4.67
C ASN A 399 20.80 33.18 4.18
N LEU A 400 19.55 33.60 4.43
CA LEU A 400 19.10 34.98 4.13
C LEU A 400 19.88 36.02 4.95
N ASP A 401 20.15 37.18 4.37
CA ASP A 401 20.73 38.31 5.10
C ASP A 401 19.68 38.98 6.01
N HIS A 402 20.11 39.92 6.86
CA HIS A 402 19.22 40.61 7.79
C HIS A 402 18.15 41.46 7.07
N VAL A 403 18.44 42.04 5.91
CA VAL A 403 17.47 42.83 5.15
C VAL A 403 16.40 41.90 4.57
N SER A 404 16.77 40.85 3.83
CA SER A 404 15.81 39.88 3.31
C SER A 404 14.99 39.17 4.40
N LYS A 405 15.56 38.93 5.59
CA LYS A 405 14.82 38.41 6.76
C LYS A 405 13.71 39.37 7.24
N VAL A 406 13.98 40.67 7.28
CA VAL A 406 12.99 41.68 7.69
C VAL A 406 11.93 41.89 6.60
N GLU A 407 12.31 41.85 5.33
CA GLU A 407 11.39 41.93 4.19
C GLU A 407 10.44 40.72 4.14
N LEU A 408 10.97 39.50 4.34
CA LEU A 408 10.16 38.27 4.43
C LEU A 408 9.14 38.33 5.59
N LEU A 409 9.57 38.78 6.78
CA LEU A 409 8.68 38.95 7.93
C LEU A 409 7.58 40.00 7.68
N HIS A 410 7.86 41.05 6.90
CA HIS A 410 6.83 42.00 6.47
C HIS A 410 5.86 41.34 5.49
N GLY A 411 6.36 40.63 4.46
CA GLY A 411 5.53 39.95 3.48
C GLY A 411 4.60 38.90 4.09
N ILE A 412 5.07 38.13 5.08
CA ILE A 412 4.25 37.19 5.86
C ILE A 412 3.13 37.93 6.61
N LYS A 413 3.43 39.09 7.21
CA LYS A 413 2.42 39.90 7.92
C LYS A 413 1.42 40.53 6.96
N ASP A 414 1.86 41.09 5.84
CA ASP A 414 0.98 41.70 4.84
C ASP A 414 0.06 40.64 4.20
N PHE A 415 0.55 39.39 4.05
CA PHE A 415 -0.26 38.24 3.65
C PHE A 415 -1.27 37.82 4.74
N GLN A 416 -0.87 37.81 6.01
CA GLN A 416 -1.78 37.55 7.14
C GLN A 416 -2.91 38.59 7.24
N ASP A 417 -2.57 39.88 7.20
CA ASP A 417 -3.53 40.99 7.23
C ASP A 417 -4.46 40.93 5.98
N GLY A 418 -3.92 40.54 4.82
CA GLY A 418 -4.68 40.32 3.58
C GLY A 418 -5.66 39.14 3.66
N LEU A 419 -5.22 37.98 4.17
CA LEU A 419 -6.09 36.82 4.41
C LEU A 419 -7.21 37.14 5.40
N GLN A 420 -6.89 37.83 6.50
CA GLN A 420 -7.90 38.24 7.47
C GLN A 420 -8.93 39.20 6.85
N GLY A 421 -8.49 40.13 6.00
CA GLY A 421 -9.36 40.99 5.20
C GLY A 421 -10.26 40.20 4.24
N LEU A 422 -9.73 39.18 3.56
CA LEU A 422 -10.50 38.29 2.68
C LEU A 422 -11.56 37.51 3.45
N MET A 423 -11.23 36.93 4.60
CA MET A 423 -12.19 36.17 5.42
C MET A 423 -13.33 37.07 5.92
N VAL A 424 -13.02 38.28 6.41
CA VAL A 424 -14.05 39.27 6.81
C VAL A 424 -14.93 39.68 5.62
N TYR A 425 -14.37 39.81 4.41
CA TYR A 425 -15.13 40.12 3.20
C TYR A 425 -16.07 38.97 2.80
N ILE A 426 -15.61 37.71 2.88
CA ILE A 426 -16.43 36.52 2.64
C ILE A 426 -17.61 36.46 3.63
N VAL A 427 -17.34 36.58 4.94
CA VAL A 427 -18.39 36.62 5.98
C VAL A 427 -19.40 37.75 5.70
N THR A 428 -18.94 38.94 5.34
CA THR A 428 -19.81 40.08 5.00
C THR A 428 -20.69 39.81 3.77
N ILE A 429 -20.24 39.00 2.80
CA ILE A 429 -21.06 38.57 1.66
C ILE A 429 -22.11 37.54 2.11
N TYR A 430 -21.70 36.53 2.89
CA TYR A 430 -22.62 35.52 3.43
C TYR A 430 -23.74 36.15 4.25
N GLU A 431 -23.42 37.03 5.21
CA GLU A 431 -24.42 37.78 5.99
C GLU A 431 -25.40 38.56 5.11
N ARG A 432 -24.91 39.28 4.09
CA ARG A 432 -25.76 40.07 3.18
C ARG A 432 -26.67 39.20 2.33
N ASN A 433 -26.18 38.04 1.87
CA ASN A 433 -26.97 37.09 1.10
C ASN A 433 -28.03 36.44 2.01
N LEU A 434 -27.67 36.02 3.22
CA LEU A 434 -28.58 35.45 4.21
C LEU A 434 -29.69 36.43 4.59
N ILE A 435 -29.34 37.70 4.88
CA ILE A 435 -30.31 38.78 5.12
C ILE A 435 -31.24 38.98 3.91
N THR A 436 -30.73 38.87 2.68
CA THR A 436 -31.54 39.03 1.46
C THR A 436 -32.50 37.86 1.27
N ILE A 437 -32.06 36.62 1.51
CA ILE A 437 -32.88 35.41 1.46
C ILE A 437 -33.99 35.49 2.51
N LEU A 438 -33.65 35.74 3.78
CA LEU A 438 -34.63 35.90 4.87
C LEU A 438 -35.65 37.00 4.56
N ARG A 439 -35.22 38.14 4.01
CA ARG A 439 -36.11 39.25 3.65
C ARG A 439 -37.08 38.92 2.50
N ASN A 440 -36.71 37.99 1.62
CA ASN A 440 -37.59 37.48 0.56
C ASN A 440 -38.48 36.32 1.03
N HIS A 441 -38.22 35.73 2.19
CA HIS A 441 -38.97 34.58 2.75
C HIS A 441 -40.02 34.98 3.80
N PHE A 442 -40.00 36.23 4.26
CA PHE A 442 -40.89 36.80 5.28
C PHE A 442 -41.69 38.04 4.79
N ILE A 443 -41.92 38.16 3.48
CA ILE A 443 -42.79 39.17 2.83
C ILE A 443 -43.77 38.47 1.89
#